data_AF-A0A3B9AAA2-F1
#
_entry.id   AF-A0A3B9AAA2-F1
#
_cell.length_a   1.000
_cell.length_b   1.000
_cell.length_c   1.000
_cell.angle_alpha   90.00
_cell.angle_beta   90.00
_cell.angle_gamma   90.00
#
_symmetry.space_group_name_H-M   'P 1'
#
loop_
_entity.id
_entity.type
_entity.pdbx_description
1 polymer ?
#
loop_
_entity_poly.entity_id
_entity_poly.type
_entity_poly.pdbx_seq_one_letter_code
_entity_poly.pdbx_strand_id
1 'polypeptide(L)' 'ELKNTSDDDARGIWVTVDLYLDNEFVKQCEESVRGTLAPGESRNVEISCGGGCKNNPIVEHDTYEIFITSY' A
#
# COMPACT_ATOMS: atom_id res chain seq x y z
N GLU A 1 6.27 1.74 7.48
CA GLU A 1 5.57 2.02 8.75
C GLU A 1 4.35 2.89 8.46
N LEU A 2 3.19 2.54 8.99
CA LEU A 2 1.99 3.37 8.95
C LEU A 2 1.76 3.98 10.33
N LYS A 3 1.43 5.27 10.41
CA LYS A 3 1.12 5.96 11.66
C LYS A 3 -0.14 6.79 11.49
N ASN A 4 -1.10 6.62 12.40
CA ASN A 4 -2.25 7.49 12.45
C ASN A 4 -1.87 8.80 13.16
N THR A 5 -1.92 9.91 12.43
CA THR A 5 -1.62 11.26 12.95
C THR A 5 -2.87 12.11 13.17
N SER A 6 -4.07 11.57 12.97
CA SER A 6 -5.32 12.28 13.25
C SER A 6 -5.81 11.99 14.67
N ASP A 7 -6.88 12.68 15.06
CA ASP A 7 -7.60 12.49 16.33
C ASP A 7 -8.68 11.40 16.26
N ASP A 8 -8.93 10.83 15.06
CA ASP A 8 -9.95 9.82 14.79
C ASP A 8 -9.34 8.45 14.47
N ASP A 9 -10.09 7.38 14.73
CA ASP A 9 -9.70 6.03 14.32
C ASP A 9 -9.67 5.89 12.79
N ALA A 10 -8.58 5.35 12.23
CA ALA A 10 -8.54 4.92 10.83
C ALA A 10 -9.08 3.48 10.72
N ARG A 11 -10.31 3.31 10.22
CA ARG A 11 -11.02 2.02 10.25
C ARG A 11 -10.83 1.19 9.01
N GLY A 12 -10.63 1.84 7.87
CA GLY A 12 -10.16 1.22 6.64
C GLY A 12 -8.89 1.92 6.20
N ILE A 13 -7.85 1.15 5.90
CA ILE A 13 -6.59 1.67 5.36
C ILE A 13 -6.31 0.93 4.07
N TRP A 14 -6.16 1.69 2.99
CA TRP A 14 -5.78 1.22 1.68
C TRP A 14 -4.41 1.77 1.34
N VAL A 15 -3.51 0.88 0.94
CA VAL A 15 -2.19 1.23 0.44
C VAL A 15 -2.16 0.89 -1.04
N THR A 16 -1.98 1.91 -1.86
CA THR A 16 -1.80 1.80 -3.30
C THR A 16 -0.34 2.04 -3.62
N VAL A 17 0.25 1.19 -4.44
CA VAL A 17 1.64 1.28 -4.88
C VAL A 17 1.67 1.26 -6.40
N ASP A 18 2.12 2.35 -6.98
CA ASP A 18 2.34 2.46 -8.42
C ASP A 18 3.82 2.16 -8.70
N LEU A 19 4.07 1.25 -9.62
CA LEU A 19 5.40 0.80 -10.03
C LEU A 19 5.75 1.42 -11.38
N TYR A 20 7.00 1.83 -11.53
CA TYR A 20 7.51 2.49 -12.73
C TYR A 20 8.82 1.84 -13.20
N LEU A 21 9.06 1.92 -14.50
CA LEU A 21 10.32 1.53 -15.15
C LEU A 21 10.73 2.64 -16.11
N ASP A 22 11.94 3.18 -15.99
CA ASP A 22 12.41 4.29 -16.84
C ASP A 22 11.45 5.51 -16.83
N ASN A 23 10.80 5.77 -15.69
CA ASN A 23 9.73 6.76 -15.46
C ASN A 23 8.38 6.48 -16.16
N GLU A 24 8.18 5.31 -16.76
CA GLU A 24 6.88 4.89 -17.30
C GLU A 24 6.12 4.03 -16.29
N PHE A 25 4.82 4.30 -16.11
CA PHE A 25 3.96 3.49 -15.26
C PHE A 25 3.81 2.08 -15.83
N VAL A 26 4.12 1.05 -15.03
CA VAL A 26 4.03 -0.35 -15.46
C VAL A 26 2.91 -1.12 -14.78
N LYS A 27 2.61 -0.82 -13.50
CA LYS A 27 1.63 -1.57 -12.72
C LYS A 27 1.22 -0.83 -11.45
N GLN A 28 -0.03 -1.01 -11.07
CA GLN A 28 -0.55 -0.61 -9.76
C GLN A 28 -0.85 -1.85 -8.91
N CYS A 29 -0.52 -1.76 -7.63
CA CYS A 29 -0.88 -2.72 -6.61
C CYS A 29 -1.73 -2.02 -5.56
N GLU A 30 -2.73 -2.71 -5.05
CA GLU A 30 -3.53 -2.21 -3.93
C GLU A 30 -3.65 -3.30 -2.87
N GLU A 31 -3.46 -2.91 -1.62
CA GLU A 31 -3.64 -3.79 -0.49
C GLU A 31 -4.43 -3.10 0.62
N SER A 32 -5.39 -3.82 1.19
CA SER A 32 -6.09 -3.38 2.39
C SER A 32 -5.36 -3.86 3.63
N VAL A 33 -5.02 -2.93 4.51
CA VAL A 33 -4.49 -3.27 5.83
C VAL A 33 -5.68 -3.63 6.71
N ARG A 34 -5.69 -4.86 7.22
CA ARG A 34 -6.77 -5.33 8.10
C ARG A 34 -6.67 -4.67 9.47
N GLY A 35 -7.84 -4.27 9.98
CA GLY A 35 -8.03 -3.75 11.33
C GLY A 35 -8.02 -2.22 11.40
N THR A 36 -8.29 -1.71 12.59
CA THR A 36 -8.33 -0.27 12.89
C THR A 36 -6.96 0.19 13.40
N LEU A 37 -6.62 1.46 13.13
CA LEU A 37 -5.44 2.14 13.66
C LEU A 37 -5.93 3.32 14.52
N ALA A 38 -5.77 3.21 15.84
CA ALA A 38 -6.22 4.25 16.77
C ALA A 38 -5.37 5.54 16.63
N PRO A 39 -5.87 6.69 17.11
CA PRO A 39 -5.10 7.94 17.13
C PRO A 39 -3.71 7.76 17.75
N GLY A 40 -2.67 8.17 17.03
CA GLY A 40 -1.27 8.05 17.46
C GLY A 40 -0.66 6.64 17.36
N GLU A 41 -1.43 5.61 17.01
CA GLU A 41 -0.93 4.25 16.82
C GLU A 41 -0.07 4.16 15.55
N SER A 42 0.98 3.34 15.62
CA SER A 42 1.81 2.97 14.48
C SER A 42 1.85 1.46 14.28
N ARG A 43 1.85 1.01 13.03
CA ARG A 43 1.91 -0.41 12.65
C ARG A 43 2.84 -0.62 11.46
N ASN A 44 3.63 -1.68 11.54
CA ASN A 44 4.40 -2.16 10.40
C ASN A 44 3.55 -3.12 9.57
N VAL A 45 3.55 -2.88 8.26
CA VAL A 45 2.85 -3.70 7.28
C VAL A 45 3.83 -4.08 6.18
N GLU A 46 3.68 -5.30 5.70
CA GLU A 46 4.33 -5.76 4.47
C GLU A 46 3.29 -5.69 3.38
N ILE A 47 3.65 -5.08 2.25
CA ILE A 47 2.77 -4.95 1.09
C ILE A 47 3.30 -5.87 -0.01
N SER A 48 2.43 -6.73 -0.54
CA SER A 48 2.82 -7.68 -1.58
C SER A 48 2.04 -7.45 -2.87
N CYS A 49 2.75 -6.93 -3.88
CA CYS A 49 2.28 -6.69 -5.24
C CYS A 49 1.92 -7.95 -6.08
N GLY A 50 1.77 -9.10 -5.43
CA GLY A 50 1.66 -10.41 -6.06
C GLY A 50 0.60 -11.29 -5.38
N GLY A 51 -0.67 -11.06 -5.72
CA GLY A 51 -1.78 -11.95 -5.38
C GLY A 51 -1.67 -13.30 -6.09
N GLY A 52 -0.78 -14.17 -5.59
CA GLY A 52 -0.51 -15.50 -6.13
C GLY A 52 0.16 -15.48 -7.51
N CYS A 53 1.31 -16.16 -7.63
CA CYS A 53 2.16 -16.18 -8.83
C CYS A 53 1.47 -16.58 -10.16
N LYS A 54 0.22 -17.05 -10.15
CA LYS A 54 -0.50 -17.48 -11.36
C LYS A 54 -1.20 -16.35 -12.12
N ASN A 55 -1.72 -15.34 -11.42
CA ASN A 55 -2.56 -14.30 -12.05
C ASN A 55 -1.94 -12.90 -11.98
N ASN A 56 -0.84 -12.74 -11.24
CA ASN A 56 -0.22 -11.43 -11.06
C ASN A 56 1.30 -11.54 -11.25
N PRO A 57 1.80 -11.51 -12.49
CA PRO A 57 3.23 -11.62 -12.76
C PRO A 57 4.00 -10.48 -12.10
N ILE A 58 5.20 -10.80 -11.64
CA ILE A 58 6.17 -9.79 -11.20
C ILE A 58 6.57 -9.02 -12.45
N VAL A 59 6.34 -7.71 -12.43
CA VAL A 59 6.77 -6.79 -13.49
C VAL A 59 8.12 -6.20 -13.12
N GLU A 60 8.96 -5.99 -14.12
CA GLU A 60 10.20 -5.23 -13.95
C GLU A 60 9.86 -3.77 -13.63
N HIS A 61 10.55 -3.21 -12.64
CA HIS A 61 10.38 -1.83 -12.17
C HIS A 61 11.66 -1.37 -11.47
N ASP A 62 11.95 -0.07 -11.52
CA ASP A 62 13.11 0.57 -10.86
C ASP A 62 12.70 1.55 -9.75
N THR A 63 11.46 2.02 -9.79
CA THR A 63 10.92 3.06 -8.92
C THR A 63 9.46 2.79 -8.58
N TYR A 64 8.98 3.41 -7.51
CA TYR A 64 7.60 3.25 -7.05
C TYR A 64 7.10 4.52 -6.34
N GLU A 65 5.79 4.73 -6.40
CA GLU A 65 5.07 5.73 -5.62
C GLU A 65 4.04 5.06 -4.72
N ILE A 66 3.90 5.54 -3.48
CA ILE A 66 2.98 4.98 -2.48
C ILE A 66 1.91 6.01 -2.13
N PHE A 67 0.65 5.61 -2.24
CA PHE A 67 -0.51 6.39 -1.82
C PHE A 67 -1.22 5.66 -0.69
N ILE A 68 -1.56 6.38 0.37
CA ILE A 68 -2.28 5.82 1.52
C ILE A 68 -3.59 6.58 1.65
N THR A 69 -4.71 5.85 1.66
CA THR A 69 -6.03 6.42 1.94
C THR A 69 -6.67 5.72 3.12
N SER A 70 -7.40 6.49 3.93
CA SER A 70 -8.13 5.96 5.08
C SER A 70 -9.46 6.67 5.29
N TYR A 71 -10.39 6.01 5.97
CA TYR A 71 -11.68 6.55 6.41
C TYR A 71 -12.06 6.04 7.81
#